data_AF-A0A2V8JGI3-F1
#
_entry.id   AF-A0A2V8JGI3-F1
#
_cell.length_a   1.000
_cell.length_b   1.000
_cell.length_c   1.000
_cell.angle_alpha   90.00
_cell.angle_beta   90.00
_cell.angle_gamma   90.00
#
_symmetry.space_group_name_H-M   'P 1'
#
loop_
_entity.id
_entity.type
_entity.pdbx_description
1 polymer ?
#
loop_
_entity_poly.entity_id
_entity_poly.type
_entity_poly.pdbx_seq_one_letter_code
_entity_poly.pdbx_strand_id
1 'polypeptide(L)'
;PQQSFVLDQFGHGVGGVRSVYVEVPAANYFVTSPGPGTCREMGHVEPFTWSRLESLYGNYKNYAAKVEQTADRLVKEHWLTEADARRAKAELLATTPAVRSNNN
;
A
#
# COMPACT_ATOMS: atom_id res chain seq x y z
N PRO A 1 -26.95 12.14 -2.25
CA PRO A 1 -25.68 12.92 -2.08
C PRO A 1 -24.54 12.11 -2.69
N GLN A 2 -23.72 12.70 -3.56
CA GLN A 2 -22.55 12.00 -4.08
C GLN A 2 -21.46 12.09 -3.00
N GLN A 3 -21.25 11.01 -2.25
CA GLN A 3 -20.21 10.96 -1.21
C GLN A 3 -18.85 11.20 -1.88
N SER A 4 -18.26 12.37 -1.64
CA SER A 4 -16.86 12.64 -2.00
C SER A 4 -15.98 12.23 -0.82
N PHE A 5 -15.14 11.22 -1.01
CA PHE A 5 -14.09 10.90 -0.04
C PHE A 5 -12.98 11.96 -0.13
N VAL A 6 -12.42 12.35 1.03
CA VAL A 6 -11.18 13.13 1.05
C VAL A 6 -10.05 12.18 0.68
N LEU A 7 -9.24 12.55 -0.31
CA LEU A 7 -8.09 11.77 -0.76
C LEU A 7 -6.79 12.44 -0.30
N ASP A 8 -5.78 11.63 -0.04
CA ASP A 8 -4.43 12.13 0.19
C ASP A 8 -3.69 12.45 -1.12
N GLN A 9 -2.44 12.88 -1.00
CA GLN A 9 -1.58 13.22 -2.14
C GLN A 9 -1.30 12.04 -3.10
N PHE A 10 -1.62 10.81 -2.72
CA PHE A 10 -1.48 9.61 -3.53
C PHE A 10 -2.82 9.11 -4.09
N GLY A 11 -3.92 9.80 -3.80
CA GLY A 11 -5.26 9.41 -4.22
C GLY A 11 -5.88 8.33 -3.33
N HIS A 12 -5.31 8.05 -2.15
CA HIS A 12 -5.86 7.08 -1.20
C HIS A 12 -6.82 7.78 -0.23
N GLY A 13 -7.87 7.07 0.17
CA GLY A 13 -8.87 7.61 1.10
C GLY A 13 -8.27 8.02 2.45
N VAL A 14 -8.66 9.19 2.94
CA VAL A 14 -8.31 9.70 4.27
C VAL A 14 -9.42 9.34 5.27
N GLY A 15 -9.02 9.07 6.51
CA GLY A 15 -9.91 8.64 7.58
C GLY A 15 -10.16 7.13 7.58
N GLY A 16 -11.08 6.69 8.43
CA GLY A 16 -11.33 5.26 8.66
C GLY A 16 -10.09 4.51 9.18
N VAL A 17 -10.10 3.19 9.02
CA VAL A 17 -8.94 2.33 9.32
C VAL A 17 -8.11 2.20 8.05
N ARG A 18 -6.89 2.73 8.07
CA ARG A 18 -5.95 2.62 6.95
C ARG A 18 -5.04 1.40 7.18
N SER A 19 -4.89 0.57 6.15
CA SER A 19 -3.98 -0.58 6.21
C SER A 19 -2.52 -0.12 6.14
N VAL A 20 -1.59 -0.99 6.55
CA VAL A 20 -0.13 -0.71 6.47
C VAL A 20 0.29 -0.31 5.05
N TYR A 21 -0.32 -0.94 4.03
CA TYR A 21 -0.08 -0.67 2.61
C TYR A 21 -0.44 0.77 2.19
N VAL A 22 -1.43 1.36 2.86
CA VAL A 22 -1.96 2.69 2.53
C VAL A 22 -1.39 3.77 3.45
N GLU A 23 -0.97 3.42 4.67
CA GLU A 23 -0.24 4.33 5.56
C GLU A 23 1.25 4.48 5.20
N VAL A 24 1.86 3.42 4.69
CA VAL A 24 3.27 3.40 4.23
C VAL A 24 3.32 2.94 2.77
N PRO A 25 2.81 3.76 1.82
CA PRO A 25 2.61 3.32 0.45
C PRO A 25 3.93 3.11 -0.30
N ALA A 26 4.01 1.96 -0.96
CA ALA A 26 5.01 1.66 -1.99
C ALA A 26 4.38 1.56 -3.40
N ALA A 27 3.07 1.76 -3.50
CA ALA A 27 2.28 1.68 -4.73
C ALA A 27 1.02 2.54 -4.63
N ASN A 28 0.41 2.85 -5.77
CA ASN A 28 -0.98 3.29 -5.85
C ASN A 28 -1.91 2.07 -5.97
N TYR A 29 -3.07 2.14 -5.31
CA TYR A 29 -4.09 1.10 -5.31
C TYR A 29 -5.37 1.65 -5.93
N PHE A 30 -5.86 1.00 -6.98
CA PHE A 30 -7.05 1.42 -7.70
C PHE A 30 -8.14 0.36 -7.56
N VAL A 31 -9.39 0.81 -7.45
CA VAL A 31 -10.56 -0.07 -7.35
C VAL A 31 -11.13 -0.46 -8.72
N THR A 32 -10.59 0.10 -9.80
CA THR A 32 -10.98 -0.21 -11.18
C THR A 32 -9.78 -0.34 -12.08
N SER A 33 -9.90 -1.11 -13.15
CA SER A 33 -8.86 -1.27 -14.17
C SER A 33 -9.37 -0.81 -15.54
N PRO A 34 -8.58 0.00 -16.28
CA PRO A 34 -8.91 0.34 -17.65
C PRO A 34 -8.52 -0.81 -18.61
N GLY A 35 -9.34 -1.08 -19.62
CA GLY A 35 -9.00 -2.02 -20.69
C GLY A 35 -10.20 -2.69 -21.35
N PRO A 36 -10.11 -3.07 -22.64
CA PRO A 36 -11.14 -3.90 -23.27
C PRO A 36 -11.15 -5.30 -22.65
N GLY A 37 -12.32 -5.79 -22.25
CA GLY A 37 -12.50 -7.14 -21.69
C GLY A 37 -12.26 -7.26 -20.18
N THR A 38 -11.90 -6.19 -19.48
CA THR A 38 -11.74 -6.19 -18.02
C THR A 38 -13.08 -5.89 -17.34
N CYS A 39 -13.49 -6.69 -16.35
CA CYS A 39 -14.55 -6.28 -15.43
C CYS A 39 -14.10 -4.99 -14.73
N ARG A 40 -14.85 -3.90 -14.89
CA ARG A 40 -14.46 -2.57 -14.41
C ARG A 40 -14.15 -2.54 -12.91
N GLU A 41 -14.80 -3.40 -12.14
CA GLU A 41 -14.63 -3.54 -10.68
C GLU A 41 -13.34 -4.27 -10.26
N MET A 42 -12.55 -4.79 -11.21
CA MET A 42 -11.25 -5.35 -10.89
C MET A 42 -10.25 -4.22 -10.67
N GLY A 43 -9.73 -4.11 -9.46
CA GLY A 43 -8.67 -3.17 -9.13
C GLY A 43 -7.31 -3.54 -9.72
N HIS A 44 -6.38 -2.59 -9.71
CA HIS A 44 -4.98 -2.81 -10.05
C HIS A 44 -4.05 -2.06 -9.09
N VAL A 45 -2.77 -2.39 -9.16
CA VAL A 45 -1.71 -1.82 -8.31
C VAL A 45 -0.62 -1.28 -9.20
N GLU A 46 -0.23 -0.03 -8.99
CA GLU A 46 0.88 0.62 -9.69
C GLU A 46 2.03 0.88 -8.71
N PRO A 47 3.13 0.10 -8.75
CA PRO A 47 4.28 0.30 -7.89
C PRO A 47 4.92 1.69 -8.10
N PHE A 48 5.43 2.29 -7.02
CA PHE A 48 6.21 3.51 -7.12
C PHE A 48 7.57 3.24 -7.77
N THR A 49 8.07 4.23 -8.51
CA THR A 49 9.45 4.22 -8.99
C THR A 49 10.43 4.25 -7.81
N TRP A 50 11.65 3.76 -8.05
CA TRP A 50 12.72 3.84 -7.05
C TRP A 50 12.98 5.27 -6.58
N SER A 51 13.04 6.24 -7.51
CA SER A 51 13.25 7.65 -7.19
C SER A 51 12.16 8.23 -6.28
N ARG A 52 10.91 7.78 -6.44
CA ARG A 52 9.79 8.18 -5.59
C ARG A 52 9.91 7.55 -4.21
N LEU A 53 10.26 6.27 -4.11
CA LEU A 53 10.49 5.60 -2.82
C LEU A 53 11.65 6.26 -2.05
N GLU A 54 12.75 6.59 -2.74
CA GLU A 54 13.88 7.32 -2.17
C GLU A 54 13.48 8.73 -1.74
N SER A 55 12.64 9.44 -2.49
CA SER A 55 12.13 10.75 -2.08
C SER A 55 11.23 10.68 -0.84
N LEU A 56 10.43 9.62 -0.70
CA LEU A 56 9.48 9.46 0.41
C LEU A 56 10.14 8.95 1.70
N TYR A 57 11.11 8.05 1.56
CA TYR A 57 11.69 7.32 2.69
C TYR A 57 13.19 7.55 2.86
N GLY A 58 13.87 8.12 1.88
CA GLY A 58 15.33 8.31 1.85
C GLY A 58 16.09 7.03 1.53
N ASN A 59 15.71 5.91 2.15
CA ASN A 59 16.29 4.60 1.86
C ASN A 59 15.34 3.47 2.31
N TYR A 60 15.70 2.24 1.95
CA TYR A 60 14.94 1.04 2.30
C TYR A 60 14.84 0.82 3.82
N LYS A 61 15.88 1.10 4.61
CA LYS A 61 15.86 0.91 6.07
C LYS A 61 14.79 1.78 6.74
N ASN A 62 14.64 3.02 6.28
CA ASN A 62 13.61 3.94 6.77
C ASN A 62 12.19 3.50 6.38
N TYR A 63 12.03 2.98 5.15
CA TYR A 63 10.78 2.36 4.72
C TYR A 63 10.42 1.16 5.59
N ALA A 64 11.36 0.24 5.80
CA ALA A 64 11.14 -0.94 6.63
C ALA A 64 10.76 -0.59 8.07
N ALA A 65 11.48 0.36 8.67
CA ALA A 65 11.16 0.86 10.02
C ALA A 65 9.74 1.45 10.10
N LYS A 66 9.30 2.21 9.09
CA LYS A 66 7.93 2.77 9.05
C LYS A 66 6.88 1.67 8.91
N VAL A 67 7.12 0.65 8.09
CA VAL A 67 6.22 -0.52 7.96
C VAL A 67 6.08 -1.24 9.31
N GLU A 68 7.20 -1.51 9.98
CA GLU A 68 7.21 -2.17 11.29
C GLU A 68 6.47 -1.36 12.34
N GLN A 69 6.79 -0.08 12.48
CA GLN A 69 6.15 0.83 13.44
C GLN A 69 4.64 0.93 13.22
N THR A 70 4.21 1.03 11.96
CA THR A 70 2.78 1.16 11.62
C THR A 70 2.04 -0.12 11.93
N ALA A 71 2.59 -1.28 11.56
CA ALA A 71 1.98 -2.57 11.86
C ALA A 71 1.87 -2.81 13.39
N ASP A 72 2.92 -2.50 14.15
CA ASP A 72 2.91 -2.65 15.61
C ASP A 72 1.92 -1.69 16.28
N ARG A 73 1.82 -0.46 15.79
CA ARG A 73 0.82 0.51 16.23
C ARG A 73 -0.61 -0.03 15.99
N LEU A 74 -0.90 -0.56 14.81
CA LEU A 74 -2.22 -1.10 14.47
C LEU A 74 -2.58 -2.35 15.29
N VAL A 75 -1.59 -3.17 15.67
CA VAL A 75 -1.82 -4.28 16.63
C VAL A 75 -2.16 -3.74 18.00
N LYS A 76 -1.40 -2.76 18.50
CA LYS A 76 -1.64 -2.12 19.79
C LYS A 76 -3.01 -1.44 19.87
N GLU A 77 -3.47 -0.87 18.76
CA GLU A 77 -4.79 -0.24 18.63
C GLU A 77 -5.92 -1.25 18.34
N HIS A 78 -5.62 -2.55 18.27
CA HIS A 78 -6.56 -3.63 17.98
C HIS A 78 -7.24 -3.56 16.60
N TRP A 79 -6.62 -2.86 15.64
CA TRP A 79 -7.04 -2.84 14.24
C TRP A 79 -6.46 -4.01 13.42
N LEU A 80 -5.34 -4.58 13.86
CA LEU A 80 -4.73 -5.77 13.27
C LEU A 80 -4.51 -6.84 14.32
N THR A 81 -4.66 -8.11 13.92
CA THR A 81 -4.15 -9.23 14.71
C THR A 81 -2.63 -9.32 14.56
N GLU A 82 -1.94 -9.93 15.51
CA GLU A 82 -0.50 -10.16 15.37
C GLU A 82 -0.16 -11.02 14.14
N ALA A 83 -1.04 -11.97 13.79
CA ALA A 83 -0.86 -12.82 12.63
C ALA A 83 -0.92 -12.02 11.32
N ASP A 84 -1.87 -11.09 11.21
CA ASP A 84 -2.01 -10.22 10.04
C ASP A 84 -0.88 -9.20 9.96
N ALA A 85 -0.43 -8.66 11.09
CA ALA A 85 0.74 -7.78 11.14
C ALA A 85 2.01 -8.50 10.67
N ARG A 86 2.23 -9.75 11.09
CA ARG A 86 3.37 -10.56 10.60
C ARG A 86 3.29 -10.80 9.09
N ARG A 87 2.10 -11.09 8.56
CA ARG A 87 1.88 -11.27 7.12
C ARG A 87 2.16 -9.99 6.34
N ALA A 88 1.60 -8.86 6.77
CA ALA A 88 1.82 -7.57 6.12
C ALA A 88 3.31 -7.17 6.10
N LYS A 89 4.03 -7.33 7.23
CA LYS A 89 5.47 -7.10 7.28
C LYS A 89 6.22 -8.02 6.33
N ALA A 90 5.90 -9.32 6.30
CA ALA A 90 6.54 -10.26 5.39
C ALA A 90 6.33 -9.86 3.92
N GLU A 91 5.11 -9.53 3.51
CA GLU A 91 4.80 -9.12 2.13
C GLU A 91 5.50 -7.82 1.73
N LEU A 92 5.40 -6.78 2.58
CA LEU A 92 5.94 -5.45 2.28
C LEU A 92 7.47 -5.40 2.32
N LEU A 93 8.12 -6.28 3.08
CA LEU A 93 9.56 -6.29 3.26
C LEU A 93 10.27 -7.36 2.42
N ALA A 94 9.59 -8.44 2.02
CA ALA A 94 10.15 -9.47 1.14
C ALA A 94 10.20 -9.05 -0.34
N THR A 95 9.50 -7.98 -0.73
CA THR A 95 9.37 -7.61 -2.14
C THR A 95 10.47 -6.65 -2.57
N THR A 96 11.48 -7.17 -3.26
CA THR A 96 12.28 -6.36 -4.20
C THR A 96 11.33 -5.85 -5.31
N PRO A 97 11.30 -4.56 -5.69
CA PRO A 97 10.26 -3.96 -6.55
C PRO A 97 10.10 -4.49 -7.99
N ALA A 98 10.64 -5.66 -8.36
CA ALA A 98 10.78 -6.11 -9.74
C ALA A 98 10.03 -7.41 -10.11
N VAL A 99 9.34 -8.11 -9.19
CA VAL A 99 8.87 -9.49 -9.43
C VAL A 99 7.37 -9.61 -9.78
N ARG A 100 6.73 -8.55 -10.28
CA ARG A 100 5.37 -8.64 -10.86
C ARG A 100 5.25 -8.10 -12.29
N SER A 101 6.37 -8.01 -13.02
CA SER A 101 6.38 -7.68 -14.45
C SER A 101 6.87 -8.87 -15.27
N ASN A 102 6.14 -9.98 -15.23
CA ASN A 102 6.41 -11.12 -16.10
C ASN A 102 5.29 -12.15 -15.99
N ASN A 103 4.11 -11.76 -16.48
CA ASN A 103 3.20 -12.71 -17.13
C ASN A 103 3.10 -12.27 -18.59
N ASN A 104 3.93 -12.89 -19.44
CA ASN A 104 3.60 -13.10 -20.85
C ASN A 104 2.55 -14.21 -20.91
#